data_AF-A0A101DIM4-F1
#
_entry.id   AF-A0A101DIM4-F1
#
_cell.length_a   1.000
_cell.length_b   1.000
_cell.length_c   1.000
_cell.angle_alpha   90.00
_cell.angle_beta   90.00
_cell.angle_gamma   90.00
#
_symmetry.space_group_name_H-M   'P 1'
#
loop_
_entity.id
_entity.type
_entity.pdbx_description
1 polymer ?
#
loop_
_entity_poly.entity_id
_entity_poly.type
_entity_poly.pdbx_seq_one_letter_code
_entity_poly.pdbx_strand_id
1 'polypeptide(L)'
;MDFLSPHIWHKTNLTWTTNIYSSFSPFVLASLNPHWELEQKEKNLFYVKDLLTEKEYEAKINISLWPEKFELELENLVKIEGQKQNNKLEIRYIPYVDDELFLKNFSYWILSIREYYRLFTQINIFNKVWLWLMKSIWLKMSPKQRRISHLIIKATFVEIILIAALIIGYFYFGR
;
A
#
# COMPACT_ATOMS: atom_id res chain seq x y z
N MET A 1 11.23 -14.63 -0.05
CA MET A 1 9.92 -14.15 -0.54
C MET A 1 9.97 -14.32 -2.04
N ASP A 2 9.19 -15.26 -2.60
CA ASP A 2 9.16 -15.44 -4.05
C ASP A 2 8.69 -14.13 -4.68
N PHE A 3 9.58 -13.53 -5.46
CA PHE A 3 9.24 -12.37 -6.26
C PHE A 3 8.10 -12.77 -7.19
N LEU A 4 7.02 -12.00 -7.21
CA LEU A 4 5.92 -12.26 -8.13
C LEU A 4 6.52 -12.23 -9.54
N SER A 5 6.54 -13.36 -10.24
CA SER A 5 7.00 -13.39 -11.63
C SER A 5 6.02 -12.61 -12.51
N PRO A 6 6.50 -11.78 -13.45
CA PRO A 6 5.63 -11.06 -14.38
C PRO A 6 4.85 -12.05 -15.25
N HIS A 7 3.66 -11.66 -15.70
CA HIS A 7 2.76 -12.43 -16.55
C HIS A 7 2.17 -13.72 -15.95
N ILE A 8 2.54 -14.10 -14.72
CA ILE A 8 1.98 -15.28 -14.03
C ILE A 8 0.84 -14.87 -13.09
N TRP A 9 -0.22 -15.67 -13.05
CA TRP A 9 -1.28 -15.53 -12.06
C TRP A 9 -0.81 -16.03 -10.70
N HIS A 10 -0.86 -15.16 -9.71
CA HIS A 10 -0.48 -15.46 -8.34
C HIS A 10 -1.73 -15.59 -7.47
N LYS A 11 -1.91 -16.77 -6.89
CA LYS A 11 -2.98 -17.05 -5.94
C LYS A 11 -2.76 -16.27 -4.66
N THR A 12 -3.73 -15.47 -4.26
CA THR A 12 -3.73 -14.85 -2.94
C THR A 12 -4.65 -15.64 -1.99
N ASN A 13 -4.36 -15.57 -0.70
CA ASN A 13 -5.25 -16.12 0.34
C ASN A 13 -6.39 -15.16 0.71
N LEU A 14 -6.64 -14.13 -0.10
CA LEU A 14 -7.63 -13.10 0.17
C LEU A 14 -8.96 -13.45 -0.49
N THR A 15 -10.05 -13.22 0.25
CA THR A 15 -11.42 -13.40 -0.26
C THR A 15 -11.78 -12.28 -1.22
N TRP A 16 -12.41 -12.62 -2.34
CA TRP A 16 -12.91 -11.61 -3.27
C TRP A 16 -14.01 -10.76 -2.63
N THR A 17 -13.85 -9.44 -2.66
CA THR A 17 -14.86 -8.48 -2.19
C THR A 17 -14.96 -7.29 -3.14
N THR A 18 -16.18 -6.88 -3.46
CA THR A 18 -16.47 -5.72 -4.30
C THR A 18 -16.53 -4.41 -3.51
N ASN A 19 -16.66 -4.47 -2.18
CA ASN A 19 -16.74 -3.28 -1.32
C ASN A 19 -15.47 -2.42 -1.41
N ILE A 20 -14.33 -3.03 -1.75
CA ILE A 20 -13.06 -2.33 -1.90
C ILE A 20 -13.06 -1.32 -3.05
N TYR A 21 -13.93 -1.49 -4.05
CA TYR A 21 -13.99 -0.63 -5.23
C TYR A 21 -14.26 0.83 -4.90
N SER A 22 -15.08 1.08 -3.87
CA SER A 22 -15.34 2.42 -3.34
C SER A 22 -14.09 3.12 -2.78
N SER A 23 -13.03 2.37 -2.49
CA SER A 23 -11.80 2.87 -1.88
C SER A 23 -10.65 3.03 -2.86
N PHE A 24 -10.75 2.44 -4.05
CA PHE A 24 -9.72 2.52 -5.08
C PHE A 24 -9.88 3.83 -5.81
N SER A 25 -9.07 4.81 -5.41
CA SER A 25 -8.84 6.02 -6.18
C SER A 25 -7.43 5.99 -6.77
N PRO A 26 -7.20 6.66 -7.92
CA PRO A 26 -5.88 6.77 -8.53
C PRO A 26 -4.81 7.22 -7.54
N PHE A 27 -5.14 8.24 -6.74
CA PHE A 27 -4.25 8.76 -5.69
C PHE A 27 -3.94 7.72 -4.60
N VAL A 28 -4.96 7.02 -4.08
CA VAL A 28 -4.76 5.98 -3.06
C VAL A 28 -3.84 4.88 -3.58
N LEU A 29 -4.07 4.41 -4.81
CA LEU A 29 -3.24 3.35 -5.39
C LEU A 29 -1.81 3.82 -5.63
N ALA A 30 -1.60 5.01 -6.19
CA ALA A 30 -0.27 5.59 -6.34
C ALA A 30 0.47 5.69 -5.00
N SER A 31 -0.20 6.22 -3.98
CA SER A 31 0.37 6.50 -2.67
C SER A 31 0.66 5.25 -1.82
N LEU A 32 0.15 4.09 -2.22
CA LEU A 32 0.51 2.80 -1.64
C LEU A 32 1.95 2.38 -2.00
N ASN A 33 2.56 2.98 -3.03
CA ASN A 33 3.97 2.75 -3.28
C ASN A 33 4.79 3.41 -2.16
N PRO A 34 5.61 2.66 -1.42
CA PRO A 34 6.33 3.20 -0.26
C PRO A 34 7.46 4.18 -0.65
N HIS A 35 7.84 4.24 -1.92
CA HIS A 35 9.00 5.01 -2.40
C HIS A 35 8.64 6.19 -3.29
N TRP A 36 7.37 6.30 -3.69
CA TRP A 36 6.93 7.37 -4.57
C TRP A 36 6.57 8.62 -3.80
N GLU A 37 7.21 9.71 -4.17
CA GLU A 37 6.76 11.06 -3.87
C GLU A 37 5.86 11.51 -5.04
N LEU A 38 4.64 11.95 -4.72
CA LEU A 38 3.59 12.19 -5.68
C LEU A 38 3.20 13.66 -5.67
N GLU A 39 3.15 14.24 -6.86
CA GLU A 39 2.54 15.55 -7.09
C GLU A 39 1.40 15.39 -8.10
N GLN A 40 0.18 15.73 -7.67
CA GLN A 40 -1.00 15.56 -8.50
C GLN A 40 -1.13 16.73 -9.48
N LYS A 41 -0.96 16.45 -10.78
CA LYS A 41 -1.21 17.44 -11.85
C LYS A 41 -2.69 17.50 -12.22
N GLU A 42 -3.31 16.34 -12.39
CA GLU A 42 -4.73 16.21 -12.73
C GLU A 42 -5.38 15.06 -11.94
N LYS A 43 -6.67 14.78 -12.18
CA LYS A 43 -7.41 13.76 -11.44
C LYS A 43 -6.73 12.38 -11.44
N ASN A 44 -6.15 11.99 -12.57
CA ASN A 44 -5.54 10.66 -12.77
C ASN A 44 -4.05 10.74 -13.18
N LEU A 45 -3.49 11.94 -13.31
CA LEU A 45 -2.11 12.17 -13.76
C LEU A 45 -1.25 12.67 -12.60
N PHE A 46 -0.18 11.94 -12.32
CA PHE A 46 0.75 12.23 -11.23
C PHE A 46 2.15 12.40 -11.77
N TYR A 47 2.85 13.43 -11.27
CA TYR A 47 4.30 13.45 -11.33
C TYR A 47 4.82 12.54 -10.22
N VAL A 48 5.64 11.57 -10.59
CA VAL A 48 6.17 10.57 -9.67
C VAL A 48 7.67 10.72 -9.61
N LYS A 49 8.18 10.98 -8.40
CA LYS A 49 9.60 10.87 -8.08
C LYS A 49 9.81 9.60 -7.28
N ASP A 50 10.48 8.62 -7.87
CA ASP A 50 10.86 7.39 -7.17
C ASP A 50 12.14 7.62 -6.37
N LEU A 51 12.01 7.63 -5.03
CA LEU A 51 13.12 7.88 -4.12
C LEU A 51 14.13 6.73 -4.03
N LEU A 52 13.84 5.54 -4.58
CA LEU A 52 14.82 4.45 -4.64
C LEU A 52 15.70 4.53 -5.87
N THR A 53 15.11 4.85 -7.01
CA THR A 53 15.80 4.86 -8.31
C THR A 53 16.22 6.26 -8.74
N GLU A 54 15.78 7.29 -8.01
CA GLU A 54 15.93 8.72 -8.32
C GLU A 54 15.35 9.12 -9.68
N LYS A 55 14.52 8.26 -10.28
CA LYS A 55 13.85 8.51 -11.55
C LYS A 55 12.59 9.33 -11.34
N GLU A 56 12.32 10.16 -12.34
CA GLU A 56 11.13 10.99 -12.40
C GLU A 56 10.36 10.65 -13.66
N TYR A 57 9.05 10.47 -13.53
CA TYR A 57 8.17 10.13 -14.64
C TYR A 57 6.73 10.58 -14.39
N GLU A 58 5.98 10.73 -15.47
CA GLU A 58 4.54 10.95 -15.39
C GLU A 58 3.82 9.61 -15.39
N ALA A 59 2.99 9.39 -14.37
CA ALA A 59 2.18 8.19 -14.25
C ALA A 59 0.70 8.57 -14.34
N LYS A 60 0.04 8.11 -15.41
CA LYS A 60 -1.41 8.17 -15.50
C LYS A 60 -2.01 6.85 -15.05
N ILE A 61 -2.89 6.91 -14.06
CA ILE A 61 -3.48 5.71 -13.46
C ILE A 61 -4.92 5.56 -13.93
N ASN A 62 -5.17 4.50 -14.68
CA ASN A 62 -6.50 4.09 -15.11
C ASN A 62 -6.98 2.89 -14.29
N ILE A 63 -8.23 2.96 -13.86
CA ILE A 63 -8.85 1.93 -13.01
C ILE A 63 -10.10 1.45 -13.73
N SER A 64 -10.14 0.18 -14.07
CA SER A 64 -11.30 -0.47 -14.67
C SER A 64 -11.80 -1.57 -13.74
N LEU A 65 -13.04 -1.47 -13.30
CA LEU A 65 -13.63 -2.36 -12.29
C LEU A 65 -14.82 -3.10 -12.88
N TRP A 66 -14.82 -4.42 -12.72
CA TRP A 66 -15.91 -5.31 -13.11
C TRP A 66 -16.30 -6.20 -11.92
N PRO A 67 -17.45 -6.90 -11.96
CA PRO A 67 -17.91 -7.73 -10.84
C PRO A 67 -16.91 -8.83 -10.42
N GLU A 68 -16.16 -9.40 -11.37
CA GLU A 68 -15.25 -10.53 -11.14
C GLU A 68 -13.80 -10.26 -11.57
N LYS A 69 -13.51 -9.03 -12.02
CA LYS A 69 -12.18 -8.62 -12.48
C LYS A 69 -11.93 -7.16 -12.13
N PHE A 70 -10.69 -6.81 -11.85
CA PHE A 70 -10.22 -5.43 -11.85
C PHE A 70 -8.95 -5.29 -12.67
N GLU A 71 -8.75 -4.11 -13.24
CA GLU A 71 -7.53 -3.71 -13.92
C GLU A 71 -7.07 -2.36 -13.38
N LEU A 72 -5.79 -2.29 -13.03
CA LEU A 72 -5.09 -1.07 -12.68
C LEU A 72 -3.97 -0.90 -13.69
N GLU A 73 -4.03 0.15 -14.48
CA GLU A 73 -3.03 0.42 -15.50
C GLU A 73 -2.32 1.72 -15.18
N LEU A 74 -0.99 1.66 -15.10
CA LEU A 74 -0.15 2.84 -15.17
C LEU A 74 0.35 2.92 -16.59
N GLU A 75 -0.11 3.96 -17.27
CA GLU A 75 0.17 4.17 -18.67
C GLU A 75 1.68 4.07 -18.93
N ASN A 76 2.05 3.24 -19.91
CA ASN A 76 3.43 2.98 -20.34
C ASN A 76 4.37 2.33 -19.31
N LEU A 77 3.91 2.02 -18.08
CA LEU A 77 4.74 1.40 -17.05
C LEU A 77 4.37 -0.06 -16.83
N VAL A 78 3.12 -0.32 -16.45
CA VAL A 78 2.69 -1.63 -15.95
C VAL A 78 1.18 -1.71 -15.82
N LYS A 79 0.65 -2.91 -16.05
CA LYS A 79 -0.74 -3.26 -15.82
C LYS A 79 -0.84 -4.32 -14.73
N ILE A 80 -1.71 -4.11 -13.75
CA ILE A 80 -2.05 -5.07 -12.71
C ILE A 80 -3.48 -5.55 -12.96
N GLU A 81 -3.66 -6.85 -13.03
CA GLU A 81 -4.94 -7.52 -13.20
C GLU A 81 -5.27 -8.32 -11.96
N GLY A 82 -6.49 -8.18 -11.47
CA GLY A 82 -7.04 -9.05 -10.43
C GLY A 82 -8.27 -9.77 -10.94
N GLN A 83 -8.39 -11.06 -10.65
CA GLN A 83 -9.56 -11.85 -11.01
C GLN A 83 -10.07 -12.68 -9.83
N LYS A 84 -11.37 -12.95 -9.84
CA LYS A 84 -12.01 -13.87 -8.91
C LYS A 84 -11.86 -15.30 -9.42
N GLN A 85 -11.18 -16.16 -8.67
CA GLN A 85 -11.17 -17.60 -8.90
C GLN A 85 -11.56 -18.32 -7.59
N ASN A 86 -12.61 -19.15 -7.62
CA ASN A 86 -13.09 -19.88 -6.44
C ASN A 86 -13.28 -18.99 -5.19
N ASN A 87 -13.85 -17.80 -5.38
CA ASN A 87 -14.05 -16.77 -4.34
C ASN A 87 -12.74 -16.22 -3.71
N LYS A 88 -11.59 -16.54 -4.29
CA LYS A 88 -10.28 -15.98 -3.93
C LYS A 88 -9.81 -14.99 -4.98
N LEU A 89 -9.00 -14.03 -4.55
CA LEU A 89 -8.34 -13.09 -5.42
C LEU A 89 -7.08 -13.73 -6.01
N GLU A 90 -6.96 -13.72 -7.33
CA GLU A 90 -5.68 -13.93 -8.02
C GLU A 90 -5.21 -12.62 -8.62
N ILE A 91 -3.90 -12.37 -8.59
CA ILE A 91 -3.29 -11.15 -9.12
C ILE A 91 -2.23 -11.51 -10.15
N ARG A 92 -2.21 -10.78 -11.26
CA ARG A 92 -1.15 -10.79 -12.27
C ARG A 92 -0.67 -9.37 -12.49
N TYR A 93 0.60 -9.20 -12.86
CA TYR A 93 1.07 -7.93 -13.41
C TYR A 93 1.83 -8.15 -14.72
N ILE A 94 1.78 -7.15 -15.58
CA ILE A 94 2.29 -7.15 -16.95
C ILE A 94 3.08 -5.85 -17.10
N PRO A 95 4.42 -5.88 -17.06
CA PRO A 95 5.21 -4.70 -17.29
C PRO A 95 5.22 -4.30 -18.76
N TYR A 96 5.26 -2.99 -19.01
CA TYR A 96 5.46 -2.41 -20.34
C TYR A 96 6.88 -1.89 -20.54
N VAL A 97 7.64 -1.74 -19.45
CA VAL A 97 9.02 -1.28 -19.46
C VAL A 97 9.95 -2.44 -19.13
N ASP A 98 11.04 -2.53 -19.88
CA ASP A 98 12.14 -3.47 -19.63
C ASP A 98 13.21 -2.81 -18.74
N ASP A 99 12.83 -2.48 -17.51
CA ASP A 99 13.72 -1.92 -16.49
C ASP A 99 13.77 -2.86 -15.29
N GLU A 100 14.83 -3.67 -15.23
CA GLU A 100 15.01 -4.67 -14.16
C GLU A 100 14.94 -4.07 -12.75
N LEU A 101 15.46 -2.86 -12.56
CA LEU A 101 15.47 -2.20 -11.26
C LEU A 101 14.06 -1.77 -10.86
N PHE A 102 13.31 -1.20 -11.82
CA PHE A 102 11.89 -0.90 -11.64
C PHE A 102 11.10 -2.18 -11.31
N LEU A 103 11.26 -3.25 -12.09
CA LEU A 103 10.54 -4.52 -11.90
C LEU A 103 10.83 -5.17 -10.55
N LYS A 104 12.09 -5.17 -10.13
CA LYS A 104 12.50 -5.68 -8.81
C LYS A 104 11.80 -4.93 -7.68
N ASN A 105 11.74 -3.60 -7.77
CA ASN A 105 11.15 -2.75 -6.74
C ASN A 105 9.62 -2.68 -6.83
N PHE A 106 9.05 -2.97 -7.99
CA PHE A 106 7.60 -2.98 -8.24
C PHE A 106 6.87 -3.99 -7.36
N SER A 107 7.55 -5.08 -7.01
CA SER A 107 7.04 -6.10 -6.09
C SER A 107 6.59 -5.51 -4.74
N TYR A 108 7.29 -4.50 -4.21
CA TYR A 108 6.89 -3.82 -2.96
C TYR A 108 5.55 -3.12 -3.08
N TRP A 109 5.26 -2.56 -4.25
CA TRP A 109 4.00 -1.88 -4.46
C TRP A 109 2.83 -2.86 -4.58
N ILE A 110 3.02 -3.97 -5.30
CA ILE A 110 2.00 -5.03 -5.36
C ILE A 110 1.73 -5.59 -3.96
N LEU A 111 2.77 -5.78 -3.15
CA LEU A 111 2.63 -6.19 -1.76
C LEU A 111 1.81 -5.16 -0.97
N SER A 112 2.10 -3.86 -1.08
CA SER A 112 1.31 -2.81 -0.43
C SER A 112 -0.16 -2.81 -0.87
N ILE A 113 -0.44 -2.99 -2.17
CA ILE A 113 -1.82 -3.10 -2.69
C ILE A 113 -2.52 -4.32 -2.09
N ARG A 114 -1.84 -5.47 -2.04
CA ARG A 114 -2.37 -6.70 -1.44
C ARG A 114 -2.66 -6.52 0.05
N GLU A 115 -1.75 -5.90 0.79
CA GLU A 115 -1.95 -5.65 2.23
C GLU A 115 -3.08 -4.65 2.48
N TYR A 116 -3.18 -3.62 1.65
CA TYR A 116 -4.32 -2.71 1.67
C TYR A 116 -5.63 -3.45 1.39
N TYR A 117 -5.65 -4.37 0.42
CA TYR A 117 -6.79 -5.23 0.15
C TYR A 117 -7.17 -6.11 1.35
N ARG A 118 -6.17 -6.71 2.01
CA ARG A 118 -6.38 -7.56 3.19
C ARG A 118 -7.15 -6.83 4.29
N LEU A 119 -6.82 -5.57 4.53
CA LEU A 119 -7.50 -4.74 5.53
C LEU A 119 -8.99 -4.55 5.25
N PHE A 120 -9.43 -4.55 3.98
CA PHE A 120 -10.85 -4.48 3.61
C PHE A 120 -11.58 -5.80 3.76
N THR A 121 -10.90 -6.93 3.52
CA THR A 121 -11.52 -8.27 3.63
C THR A 121 -11.81 -8.67 5.06
N GLN A 122 -11.00 -8.19 6.01
CA GLN A 122 -11.14 -8.55 7.42
C GLN A 122 -12.03 -7.51 8.14
N ILE A 123 -13.28 -7.88 8.41
CA ILE A 123 -14.25 -7.03 9.12
C ILE A 123 -13.88 -7.00 10.61
N ASN A 124 -12.93 -6.13 10.97
CA ASN A 124 -12.58 -5.83 12.36
C ASN A 124 -12.66 -4.30 12.57
N ILE A 125 -13.11 -3.88 13.75
CA ILE A 125 -13.18 -2.45 14.11
C ILE A 125 -11.79 -1.81 14.08
N PHE A 126 -10.76 -2.55 14.50
CA PHE A 126 -9.37 -2.13 14.38
C PHE A 126 -8.97 -1.84 12.92
N ASN A 127 -9.39 -2.70 11.98
CA ASN A 127 -9.11 -2.51 10.55
C ASN A 127 -9.85 -1.30 9.98
N LYS A 128 -11.08 -1.01 10.43
CA LYS A 128 -11.80 0.19 10.03
C LYS A 128 -11.09 1.47 10.48
N VAL A 129 -10.65 1.52 11.74
CA VAL A 129 -9.87 2.65 12.29
C VAL A 129 -8.55 2.79 11.53
N TRP A 130 -7.86 1.68 11.28
CA TRP A 130 -6.59 1.69 10.55
C TRP A 130 -6.76 2.18 9.10
N LEU A 131 -7.81 1.73 8.40
CA LEU A 131 -8.15 2.21 7.06
C LEU A 131 -8.45 3.71 7.03
N TRP A 132 -9.16 4.21 8.06
CA TRP A 132 -9.42 5.63 8.19
C TRP A 132 -8.13 6.44 8.42
N LEU A 133 -7.24 5.97 9.30
CA LEU A 133 -5.94 6.59 9.56
C LEU A 133 -5.06 6.59 8.30
N MET A 134 -5.02 5.47 7.58
CA MET A 134 -4.29 5.32 6.33
C MET A 134 -4.76 6.35 5.29
N LYS A 135 -6.07 6.43 5.04
CA LYS A 135 -6.63 7.36 4.05
C LYS A 135 -6.48 8.83 4.44
N SER A 136 -6.66 9.14 5.72
CA SER A 136 -6.73 10.53 6.19
C SER A 136 -5.37 11.15 6.39
N ILE A 137 -4.39 10.37 6.85
CA ILE A 137 -3.10 10.86 7.33
C ILE A 137 -1.97 10.21 6.52
N TRP A 138 -1.85 8.88 6.59
CA TRP A 138 -0.65 8.18 6.09
C TRP A 138 -0.44 8.32 4.58
N LEU A 139 -1.49 8.11 3.78
CA LEU A 139 -1.40 8.13 2.33
C LEU A 139 -1.16 9.54 1.78
N LYS A 140 -1.54 10.58 2.52
CA LYS A 140 -1.28 11.99 2.16
C LYS A 140 0.14 12.44 2.49
N MET A 141 0.85 11.70 3.35
CA MET A 141 2.22 12.01 3.70
C MET A 141 3.19 11.56 2.60
N SER A 142 4.24 12.36 2.39
CA SER A 142 5.37 11.95 1.55
C SER A 142 6.14 10.79 2.21
N PRO A 143 6.91 9.99 1.45
CA PRO A 143 7.70 8.91 2.04
C PRO A 143 8.66 9.39 3.14
N LYS A 144 9.22 10.60 3.02
CA LYS A 144 10.07 11.22 4.05
C LYS A 144 9.29 11.47 5.34
N GLN A 145 8.08 12.04 5.23
CA GLN A 145 7.20 12.28 6.37
C GLN A 145 6.77 10.97 7.04
N ARG A 146 6.48 9.91 6.27
CA ARG A 146 6.14 8.58 6.83
C ARG A 146 7.30 7.98 7.63
N ARG A 147 8.55 8.11 7.14
CA ARG A 147 9.74 7.68 7.88
C ARG A 147 9.89 8.41 9.21
N ILE A 148 9.72 9.73 9.22
CA ILE A 148 9.79 10.55 10.44
C ILE A 148 8.65 10.18 11.40
N SER A 149 7.41 10.07 10.89
CA SER A 149 6.26 9.66 11.70
C SER A 149 6.49 8.30 12.36
N HIS A 150 7.04 7.33 11.63
CA HIS A 150 7.37 6.02 12.19
C HIS A 150 8.45 6.08 13.28
N LEU A 151 9.45 6.95 13.14
CA LEU A 151 10.45 7.19 14.19
C LEU A 151 9.82 7.79 15.44
N ILE A 152 8.93 8.79 15.28
CA ILE A 152 8.21 9.41 16.39
C ILE A 152 7.34 8.37 17.11
N ILE A 153 6.57 7.57 16.37
CA ILE A 153 5.71 6.52 16.95
C ILE A 153 6.54 5.52 17.76
N LYS A 154 7.71 5.10 17.24
CA LYS A 154 8.62 4.20 17.98
C LYS A 154 9.14 4.84 19.26
N ALA A 155 9.56 6.11 19.20
CA ALA A 155 10.03 6.82 20.38
C ALA A 155 8.93 6.96 21.45
N THR A 156 7.72 7.37 21.04
CA THR A 156 6.57 7.48 21.94
C THR A 156 6.19 6.12 22.55
N PHE A 157 6.28 5.04 21.79
CA PHE A 157 6.01 3.70 22.33
C PHE A 157 7.02 3.28 23.40
N VAL A 158 8.31 3.57 23.19
CA VAL A 158 9.36 3.34 24.20
C VAL A 158 9.11 4.19 25.45
N GLU A 159 8.72 5.45 25.27
CA GLU A 159 8.37 6.35 26.37
C GLU A 159 7.21 5.82 27.21
N ILE A 160 6.13 5.35 26.57
CA ILE A 160 4.99 4.73 27.26
C ILE A 160 5.43 3.50 28.07
N ILE A 161 6.31 2.66 27.52
CA ILE A 161 6.84 1.49 28.23
C ILE A 161 7.65 1.90 29.47
N LEU A 162 8.50 2.93 29.35
CA LEU A 162 9.30 3.43 30.47
C LEU A 162 8.40 3.99 31.58
N ILE A 163 7.39 4.77 31.23
CA ILE A 163 6.41 5.30 32.19
C ILE A 163 5.68 4.14 32.88
N ALA A 164 5.22 3.14 32.13
CA ALA A 164 4.56 1.97 32.70
C ALA A 164 5.49 1.20 33.65
N ALA A 165 6.76 1.02 33.29
CA ALA A 165 7.76 0.37 34.15
C ALA A 165 8.01 1.15 35.45
N LEU A 166 8.07 2.49 35.39
CA LEU A 166 8.20 3.34 36.58
C LEU A 166 6.98 3.23 37.49
N ILE A 167 5.76 3.24 36.93
CA ILE A 167 4.52 3.09 37.69
C ILE A 167 4.52 1.72 38.39
N ILE A 168 4.82 0.64 37.67
CA ILE A 168 4.91 -0.71 38.23
C ILE A 168 5.99 -0.75 39.31
N GLY A 169 7.19 -0.23 39.03
CA GLY A 169 8.29 -0.19 39.99
C GLY A 169 7.92 0.53 41.28
N TYR A 170 7.24 1.67 41.17
CA TYR A 170 6.74 2.43 42.32
C TYR A 170 5.73 1.63 43.15
N PHE A 171 4.76 0.97 42.52
CA PHE A 171 3.75 0.19 43.24
C PHE A 171 4.30 -1.06 43.94
N TYR A 172 5.34 -1.71 43.39
CA TYR A 172 5.89 -2.95 43.94
C TYR A 172 7.08 -2.75 44.88
N PHE A 173 7.93 -1.73 44.66
CA PHE A 173 9.15 -1.49 45.44
C PHE A 173 9.14 -0.18 46.25
N GLY A 174 8.14 0.68 46.05
CA GLY A 174 7.98 1.96 46.77
C GLY A 174 7.17 1.86 48.08
N ARG A 175 6.95 0.63 48.57
CA ARG A 175 6.46 0.34 49.93
C ARG A 175 7.62 -0.11 50.79
#